data_AF-A0A139ABV1-F1
#
_entry.id   AF-A0A139ABV1-F1
#
_cell.length_a   1.000
_cell.length_b   1.000
_cell.length_c   1.000
_cell.angle_alpha   90.00
_cell.angle_beta   90.00
_cell.angle_gamma   90.00
#
_symmetry.space_group_name_H-M   'P 1'
#
loop_
_entity.id
_entity.type
_entity.pdbx_description
1 polymer ?
#
loop_
_entity_poly.entity_id
_entity_poly.type
_entity_poly.pdbx_seq_one_letter_code
_entity_poly.pdbx_strand_id
1 'polypeptide(L)'
;MGSAAQTLQRQLKELTKNPIPGFRVSLKDDNVFEWEVGIIGPPQTIYEGGYFTATMKFPNDYPFNPPTFAFSDDFFHPNVYPSDHRICISILHPPGDDPMSGEKAEERWNPTQSVESVLISIISLLSDPNCSSPANVDAGVLYRKDRAKYDAKIKEQVEKSKKNIPADLKIPTKTEDFVLKRIQEEEQDDDFWYDDEADDIIRSRKRR
;
A
#
# COMPACT_ATOMS: atom_id res chain seq x y z
N MET A 1 23.34 5.85 -10.45
CA MET A 1 22.14 5.09 -10.05
C MET A 1 22.49 4.27 -8.83
N GLY A 2 21.77 4.44 -7.72
CA GLY A 2 22.01 3.61 -6.53
C GLY A 2 21.64 2.16 -6.83
N SER A 3 22.33 1.21 -6.19
CA SER A 3 21.99 -0.21 -6.35
C SER A 3 20.57 -0.50 -5.84
N ALA A 4 19.93 -1.57 -6.33
CA ALA A 4 18.63 -2.02 -5.84
C ALA A 4 18.61 -2.13 -4.30
N ALA A 5 19.67 -2.71 -3.73
CA ALA A 5 19.87 -2.80 -2.29
C ALA A 5 19.90 -1.44 -1.57
N GLN A 6 20.58 -0.42 -2.13
CA GLN A 6 20.61 0.93 -1.54
C GLN A 6 19.21 1.58 -1.54
N THR A 7 18.43 1.38 -2.61
CA THR A 7 17.06 1.89 -2.70
C THR A 7 16.16 1.21 -1.66
N LEU A 8 16.25 -0.12 -1.54
CA LEU A 8 15.49 -0.89 -0.56
C LEU A 8 15.84 -0.53 0.88
N GLN A 9 17.13 -0.38 1.21
CA GLN A 9 17.58 0.08 2.53
C GLN A 9 17.03 1.46 2.87
N ARG A 10 17.01 2.39 1.90
CA ARG A 10 16.44 3.73 2.10
C ARG A 10 14.94 3.64 2.39
N GLN A 11 14.18 2.90 1.58
CA GLN A 11 12.74 2.76 1.77
C GLN A 11 12.40 2.05 3.09
N LEU A 12 13.17 1.03 3.49
CA LEU A 12 12.98 0.37 4.78
C LEU A 12 13.20 1.34 5.94
N LYS A 13 14.23 2.18 5.85
CA LYS A 13 14.52 3.21 6.86
C LYS A 13 13.39 4.24 6.92
N GLU A 14 12.84 4.65 5.79
CA GLU A 14 11.69 5.56 5.71
C GLU A 14 10.45 4.94 6.35
N LEU A 15 10.13 3.69 6.05
CA LEU A 15 9.01 2.95 6.67
C LEU A 15 9.22 2.71 8.16
N THR A 16 10.46 2.56 8.63
CA THR A 16 10.76 2.43 10.06
C THR A 16 10.59 3.76 10.79
N LYS A 17 10.94 4.88 10.13
CA LYS A 17 10.77 6.23 10.68
C LYS A 17 9.29 6.65 10.69
N ASN A 18 8.58 6.36 9.62
CA ASN A 18 7.18 6.69 9.40
C ASN A 18 6.40 5.39 9.11
N PRO A 19 6.06 4.61 10.13
CA PRO A 19 5.35 3.35 9.94
C PRO A 19 3.95 3.60 9.40
N ILE A 20 3.57 2.81 8.41
CA ILE A 20 2.20 2.81 7.89
C ILE A 20 1.30 2.14 8.93
N PRO A 21 0.26 2.82 9.41
CA PRO A 21 -0.68 2.22 10.34
C PRO A 21 -1.26 0.90 9.82
N GLY A 22 -1.30 -0.09 10.70
CA GLY A 22 -1.77 -1.44 10.34
C GLY A 22 -0.73 -2.32 9.65
N PHE A 23 0.47 -1.82 9.35
CA PHE A 23 1.55 -2.64 8.83
C PHE A 23 2.74 -2.74 9.79
N ARG A 24 3.35 -3.91 9.81
CA ARG A 24 4.67 -4.16 10.40
C ARG A 24 5.57 -4.70 9.29
N VAL A 25 6.75 -4.13 9.13
CA VAL A 25 7.70 -4.54 8.08
C VAL A 25 9.04 -4.84 8.72
N SER A 26 9.63 -5.98 8.37
CA SER A 26 10.97 -6.40 8.80
C SER A 26 11.69 -7.15 7.67
N LEU A 27 13.01 -7.28 7.77
CA LEU A 27 13.77 -8.13 6.86
C LEU A 27 13.61 -9.59 7.24
N LYS A 28 13.56 -10.47 6.24
CA LYS A 28 13.63 -11.92 6.44
C LYS A 28 15.09 -12.34 6.43
N ASP A 29 15.56 -12.95 7.51
CA ASP A 29 16.94 -13.47 7.63
C ASP A 29 18.04 -12.45 7.23
N ASP A 30 17.85 -11.17 7.58
CA ASP A 30 18.71 -10.04 7.19
C ASP A 30 18.90 -9.82 5.68
N ASN A 31 18.06 -10.45 4.85
CA ASN A 31 18.07 -10.28 3.40
C ASN A 31 17.29 -9.04 2.96
N VAL A 32 17.99 -8.03 2.44
CA VAL A 32 17.36 -6.79 1.95
C VAL A 32 16.37 -7.01 0.80
N PHE A 33 16.44 -8.12 0.08
CA PHE A 33 15.54 -8.46 -1.04
C PHE A 33 14.33 -9.31 -0.61
N GLU A 34 14.23 -9.74 0.65
CA GLU A 34 13.06 -10.47 1.17
C GLU A 34 12.57 -9.84 2.46
N TRP A 35 11.35 -9.31 2.46
CA TRP A 35 10.76 -8.64 3.61
C TRP A 35 9.58 -9.45 4.14
N GLU A 36 9.45 -9.50 5.46
CA GLU A 36 8.27 -10.00 6.15
C GLU A 36 7.35 -8.82 6.44
N VAL A 37 6.07 -9.00 6.10
CA VAL A 37 5.03 -7.99 6.28
C VAL A 37 3.93 -8.58 7.15
N GLY A 38 3.67 -7.96 8.29
CA GLY A 38 2.50 -8.20 9.12
C GLY A 38 1.41 -7.18 8.81
N ILE A 39 0.20 -7.64 8.53
CA ILE A 39 -0.96 -6.81 8.24
C ILE A 39 -1.98 -6.99 9.36
N ILE A 40 -2.31 -5.89 10.03
CA ILE A 40 -3.32 -5.85 11.07
C ILE A 40 -4.65 -5.48 10.42
N GLY A 41 -5.66 -6.32 10.64
CA GLY A 41 -7.01 -6.07 10.15
C GLY A 41 -7.64 -4.83 10.81
N PRO A 42 -8.04 -3.80 10.04
CA PRO A 42 -8.60 -2.58 10.60
C PRO A 42 -9.94 -2.81 11.30
N PRO A 43 -10.29 -2.02 12.32
CA PRO A 43 -11.59 -2.09 12.97
C PRO A 43 -12.72 -1.71 12.02
N GLN A 44 -13.92 -2.22 12.27
CA GLN A 44 -15.10 -2.03 11.42
C GLN A 44 -14.97 -2.66 10.02
N THR A 45 -14.05 -3.61 9.86
CA THR A 45 -13.90 -4.43 8.64
C THR A 45 -14.12 -5.90 8.95
N ILE A 46 -14.34 -6.71 7.93
CA ILE A 46 -14.44 -8.17 8.07
C ILE A 46 -13.12 -8.82 8.54
N TYR A 47 -12.01 -8.08 8.47
CA TYR A 47 -10.68 -8.53 8.89
C TYR A 47 -10.32 -8.11 10.32
N GLU A 48 -11.19 -7.37 11.01
CA GLU A 48 -10.93 -6.78 12.33
C GLU A 48 -10.27 -7.75 13.32
N GLY A 49 -9.17 -7.32 13.92
CA GLY A 49 -8.44 -8.08 14.93
C GLY A 49 -7.61 -9.26 14.39
N GLY A 50 -7.57 -9.45 13.06
CA GLY A 50 -6.67 -10.40 12.40
C GLY A 50 -5.23 -9.89 12.30
N TYR A 51 -4.28 -10.82 12.23
CA TYR A 51 -2.87 -10.54 11.95
C TYR A 51 -2.34 -11.46 10.86
N PHE A 52 -2.24 -10.93 9.64
CA PHE A 52 -1.87 -11.70 8.46
C PHE A 52 -0.41 -11.48 8.13
N THR A 53 0.35 -12.56 8.03
CA THR A 53 1.74 -12.51 7.61
C THR A 53 1.85 -12.72 6.11
N ALA A 54 2.81 -12.03 5.51
CA ALA A 54 3.11 -12.08 4.11
C ALA A 54 4.61 -11.89 3.87
N THR A 55 5.08 -12.33 2.71
CA THR A 55 6.45 -12.12 2.24
C THR A 55 6.43 -11.26 0.99
N MET A 56 7.22 -10.18 1.00
CA MET A 56 7.49 -9.36 -0.17
C MET A 56 8.90 -9.67 -0.69
N LYS A 57 9.04 -10.06 -1.95
CA LYS A 57 10.34 -10.37 -2.57
C LYS A 57 10.65 -9.42 -3.70
N PHE A 58 11.85 -8.85 -3.69
CA PHE A 58 12.29 -7.84 -4.64
C PHE A 58 13.22 -8.46 -5.69
N PRO A 59 13.10 -8.07 -6.97
CA PRO A 59 14.05 -8.48 -7.99
C PRO A 59 15.36 -7.70 -7.88
N ASN A 60 16.44 -8.25 -8.46
CA ASN A 60 17.78 -7.64 -8.42
C ASN A 60 17.86 -6.31 -9.18
N ASP A 61 16.92 -6.06 -10.09
CA ASP A 61 16.80 -4.85 -10.90
C ASP A 61 15.71 -3.90 -10.38
N TYR A 62 15.26 -4.06 -9.13
CA TYR A 62 14.38 -3.09 -8.48
C TYR A 62 15.00 -1.68 -8.51
N PRO A 63 14.24 -0.61 -8.82
CA PRO A 63 12.78 -0.54 -9.00
C PRO A 63 12.29 -0.69 -10.45
N PHE A 64 13.09 -1.19 -11.38
CA PHE A 64 12.65 -1.33 -12.78
C PHE A 64 11.59 -2.41 -12.97
N ASN A 65 11.64 -3.47 -12.15
CA ASN A 65 10.60 -4.49 -12.07
C ASN A 65 9.93 -4.53 -10.69
N PRO A 66 8.65 -4.94 -10.63
CA PRO A 66 7.88 -4.95 -9.39
C PRO A 66 8.39 -6.04 -8.43
N PRO A 67 8.16 -5.86 -7.11
CA PRO A 67 8.26 -6.97 -6.18
C PRO A 67 7.12 -7.98 -6.38
N THR A 68 7.27 -9.15 -5.78
CA THR A 68 6.16 -10.10 -5.58
C THR A 68 5.67 -10.02 -4.14
N PHE A 69 4.37 -10.24 -3.93
CA PHE A 69 3.77 -10.24 -2.59
C PHE A 69 2.90 -11.48 -2.42
N ALA A 70 3.19 -12.29 -1.41
CA ALA A 70 2.49 -13.53 -1.12
C ALA A 70 2.14 -13.66 0.37
N PHE A 71 0.92 -14.06 0.68
CA PHE A 71 0.50 -14.37 2.05
C PHE A 71 1.12 -15.70 2.53
N SER A 72 1.43 -15.79 3.82
CA SER A 72 2.08 -16.99 4.39
C SER A 72 1.10 -18.09 4.80
N ASP A 73 -0.14 -17.74 5.15
CA ASP A 73 -1.22 -18.68 5.42
C ASP A 73 -2.15 -18.79 4.19
N ASP A 74 -3.04 -19.80 4.19
CA ASP A 74 -4.11 -19.95 3.19
C ASP A 74 -5.11 -18.78 3.27
N PHE A 75 -4.75 -17.69 2.60
CA PHE A 75 -5.49 -16.43 2.61
C PHE A 75 -6.57 -16.45 1.52
N PHE A 76 -7.80 -16.57 1.95
CA PHE A 76 -8.99 -16.62 1.11
C PHE A 76 -9.45 -15.21 0.71
N HIS A 77 -9.17 -14.81 -0.53
CA HIS A 77 -9.56 -13.50 -1.05
C HIS A 77 -9.77 -13.55 -2.58
N PRO A 78 -10.73 -12.80 -3.16
CA PRO A 78 -10.96 -12.79 -4.61
C PRO A 78 -9.71 -12.53 -5.44
N ASN A 79 -8.79 -11.71 -4.95
CA ASN A 79 -7.57 -11.31 -5.65
C ASN A 79 -6.29 -12.02 -5.16
N VAL A 80 -6.39 -13.12 -4.42
CA VAL A 80 -5.23 -13.92 -3.99
C VAL A 80 -5.31 -15.31 -4.61
N TYR A 81 -4.24 -15.75 -5.26
CA TYR A 81 -4.20 -17.06 -5.90
C TYR A 81 -4.20 -18.19 -4.84
N PRO A 82 -5.08 -19.20 -4.96
CA PRO A 82 -5.10 -20.32 -4.02
C PRO A 82 -3.84 -21.20 -4.04
N SER A 83 -3.10 -21.20 -5.16
CA SER A 83 -1.98 -22.10 -5.40
C SER A 83 -0.68 -21.67 -4.72
N ASP A 84 -0.41 -20.36 -4.70
CA ASP A 84 0.85 -19.79 -4.24
C ASP A 84 0.67 -18.55 -3.35
N HIS A 85 -0.58 -18.22 -3.02
CA HIS A 85 -0.97 -17.12 -2.15
C HIS A 85 -0.47 -15.74 -2.61
N ARG A 86 -0.08 -15.61 -3.89
CA ARG A 86 0.29 -14.32 -4.47
C ARG A 86 -0.94 -13.45 -4.67
N ILE A 87 -0.79 -12.17 -4.37
CA ILE A 87 -1.83 -11.18 -4.67
C ILE A 87 -1.75 -10.75 -6.14
N CYS A 88 -2.91 -10.59 -6.76
CA CYS A 88 -3.07 -10.08 -8.12
C CYS A 88 -3.65 -8.67 -8.05
N ILE A 89 -2.82 -7.67 -8.34
CA ILE A 89 -3.16 -6.25 -8.33
C ILE A 89 -2.34 -5.53 -9.39
N SER A 90 -2.95 -4.58 -10.10
CA SER A 90 -2.35 -3.89 -11.25
C SER A 90 -0.98 -3.29 -10.94
N ILE A 91 -0.80 -2.68 -9.77
CA ILE A 91 0.48 -2.06 -9.36
C ILE A 91 1.65 -3.05 -9.34
N LEU A 92 1.39 -4.36 -9.19
CA LEU A 92 2.42 -5.42 -9.23
C LEU A 92 2.54 -6.10 -10.61
N HIS A 93 1.74 -5.69 -11.60
CA HIS A 93 1.87 -6.19 -12.95
C HIS A 93 3.08 -5.58 -13.65
N PRO A 94 3.74 -6.33 -14.55
CA PRO A 94 4.92 -5.85 -15.27
C PRO A 94 4.67 -4.51 -15.99
N PRO A 95 5.70 -3.65 -16.08
CA PRO A 95 5.60 -2.35 -16.73
C PRO A 95 5.27 -2.47 -18.22
N GLY A 96 4.62 -1.45 -18.76
CA GLY A 96 4.29 -1.32 -20.18
C GLY A 96 2.79 -1.45 -20.47
N ASP A 97 2.43 -1.17 -21.72
CA ASP A 97 1.06 -1.29 -22.20
C ASP A 97 0.71 -2.76 -22.46
N ASP A 98 -0.40 -3.20 -21.88
CA ASP A 98 -0.99 -4.51 -22.15
C ASP A 98 -2.43 -4.31 -22.67
N PRO A 99 -2.61 -4.26 -24.00
CA PRO A 99 -3.92 -4.03 -24.62
C PRO A 99 -4.98 -5.07 -24.26
N MET A 100 -4.58 -6.25 -23.76
CA MET A 100 -5.51 -7.31 -23.38
C MET A 100 -5.95 -7.24 -21.92
N SER A 101 -5.21 -6.50 -21.07
CA SER A 101 -5.52 -6.40 -19.63
C SER A 101 -6.68 -5.45 -19.33
N GLY A 102 -6.89 -4.43 -20.18
CA GLY A 102 -7.81 -3.32 -19.88
C GLY A 102 -7.30 -2.33 -18.82
N GLU A 103 -6.08 -2.53 -18.32
CA GLU A 103 -5.40 -1.63 -17.38
C GLU A 103 -4.62 -0.57 -18.14
N LYS A 104 -4.54 0.63 -17.58
CA LYS A 104 -3.64 1.67 -18.11
C LYS A 104 -2.21 1.40 -17.66
N ALA A 105 -1.22 1.81 -18.46
CA ALA A 105 0.19 1.72 -18.07
C ALA A 105 0.50 2.46 -16.74
N GLU A 106 -0.24 3.53 -16.40
CA GLU A 106 -0.08 4.27 -15.14
C GLU A 106 -0.57 3.49 -13.90
N GLU A 107 -1.48 2.53 -14.09
CA GLU A 107 -2.01 1.66 -13.03
C GLU A 107 -1.12 0.44 -12.77
N ARG A 108 -0.20 0.17 -13.71
CA ARG A 108 0.78 -0.92 -13.65
C ARG A 108 2.06 -0.48 -12.95
N TRP A 109 2.98 -1.42 -12.73
CA TRP A 109 4.26 -1.08 -12.11
C TRP A 109 4.99 -0.02 -12.92
N ASN A 110 5.52 0.98 -12.21
CA ASN A 110 6.47 1.91 -12.76
C ASN A 110 7.53 2.26 -11.70
N PRO A 111 8.75 2.67 -12.09
CA PRO A 111 9.85 2.86 -11.15
C PRO A 111 9.67 4.01 -10.13
N THR A 112 8.60 4.80 -10.23
CA THR A 112 8.27 5.84 -9.24
C THR A 112 7.48 5.29 -8.06
N GLN A 113 6.95 4.07 -8.17
CA GLN A 113 6.25 3.38 -7.09
C GLN A 113 7.23 2.99 -5.97
N SER A 114 6.75 3.02 -4.73
CA SER A 114 7.51 2.66 -3.53
C SER A 114 6.87 1.44 -2.86
N VAL A 115 7.57 0.82 -1.89
CA VAL A 115 6.97 -0.23 -1.06
C VAL A 115 5.75 0.32 -0.30
N GLU A 116 5.79 1.57 0.13
CA GLU A 116 4.65 2.23 0.78
C GLU A 116 3.42 2.27 -0.13
N SER A 117 3.57 2.71 -1.39
CA SER A 117 2.44 2.79 -2.31
C SER A 117 1.83 1.42 -2.63
N VAL A 118 2.68 0.38 -2.71
CA VAL A 118 2.23 -1.02 -2.82
C VAL A 118 1.42 -1.46 -1.61
N LEU A 119 1.91 -1.22 -0.39
CA LEU A 119 1.22 -1.62 0.84
C LEU A 119 -0.13 -0.91 1.01
N ILE A 120 -0.20 0.39 0.71
CA ILE A 120 -1.47 1.16 0.71
C ILE A 120 -2.46 0.58 -0.30
N SER A 121 -1.98 0.20 -1.49
CA SER A 121 -2.81 -0.41 -2.53
C SER A 121 -3.36 -1.77 -2.10
N ILE A 122 -2.58 -2.56 -1.35
CA ILE A 122 -3.01 -3.84 -0.78
C ILE A 122 -4.15 -3.65 0.24
N ILE A 123 -4.05 -2.69 1.18
CA ILE A 123 -5.16 -2.43 2.13
C ILE A 123 -6.44 -2.03 1.38
N SER A 124 -6.29 -1.17 0.36
CA SER A 124 -7.40 -0.71 -0.45
C SER A 124 -8.09 -1.89 -1.14
N LEU A 125 -7.30 -2.81 -1.72
CA LEU A 125 -7.81 -4.01 -2.37
C LEU A 125 -8.47 -5.01 -1.40
N LEU A 126 -7.95 -5.15 -0.18
CA LEU A 126 -8.59 -5.98 0.85
C LEU A 126 -9.95 -5.42 1.27
N SER A 127 -10.09 -4.10 1.27
CA SER A 127 -11.34 -3.41 1.64
C SER A 127 -12.36 -3.44 0.50
N ASP A 128 -11.91 -3.28 -0.74
CA ASP A 128 -12.75 -3.34 -1.95
C ASP A 128 -12.18 -4.32 -2.98
N PRO A 129 -12.53 -5.62 -2.90
CA PRO A 129 -11.99 -6.65 -3.77
C PRO A 129 -12.43 -6.48 -5.23
N ASN A 130 -11.49 -6.53 -6.17
CA ASN A 130 -11.81 -6.54 -7.60
C ASN A 130 -12.36 -7.91 -8.00
N CYS A 131 -13.68 -8.00 -8.14
CA CYS A 131 -14.36 -9.22 -8.52
C CYS A 131 -14.50 -9.39 -10.04
N SER A 132 -14.20 -8.39 -10.87
CA SER A 132 -14.37 -8.49 -12.33
C SER A 132 -13.44 -9.54 -12.95
N SER A 133 -12.23 -9.67 -12.41
CA SER A 133 -11.24 -10.70 -12.78
C SER A 133 -10.59 -11.28 -11.52
N PRO A 134 -11.26 -12.20 -10.81
CA PRO A 134 -10.77 -12.72 -9.54
C PRO A 134 -9.69 -13.79 -9.79
N ALA A 135 -8.57 -13.67 -9.07
CA ALA A 135 -7.54 -14.72 -9.00
C ALA A 135 -8.05 -15.99 -8.31
N ASN A 136 -8.99 -15.84 -7.36
CA ASN A 136 -9.71 -16.93 -6.73
C ASN A 136 -11.19 -16.86 -7.11
N VAL A 137 -11.57 -17.69 -8.07
CA VAL A 137 -12.94 -17.74 -8.61
C VAL A 137 -13.95 -18.06 -7.52
N ASP A 138 -13.64 -19.00 -6.61
CA ASP A 138 -14.54 -19.38 -5.53
C ASP A 138 -14.79 -18.22 -4.57
N ALA A 139 -13.73 -17.51 -4.17
CA ALA A 139 -13.84 -16.31 -3.34
C ALA A 139 -14.64 -15.20 -4.03
N GLY A 140 -14.37 -14.94 -5.31
CA GLY A 140 -15.10 -13.93 -6.10
C GLY A 140 -16.58 -14.27 -6.30
N VAL A 141 -16.91 -15.54 -6.54
CA VAL A 141 -18.31 -16.00 -6.65
C VAL A 141 -19.01 -15.91 -5.30
N LEU A 142 -18.36 -16.34 -4.21
CA LEU A 142 -18.94 -16.29 -2.87
C LEU A 142 -19.18 -14.83 -2.44
N TYR A 143 -18.21 -13.95 -2.68
CA TYR A 143 -18.34 -12.50 -2.40
C TYR A 143 -19.56 -11.88 -3.09
N ARG A 144 -19.81 -12.23 -4.36
CA ARG A 144 -20.94 -11.70 -5.14
C ARG A 144 -22.29 -12.35 -4.81
N LYS A 145 -22.33 -13.67 -4.63
CA LYS A 145 -23.59 -14.43 -4.52
C LYS A 145 -24.05 -14.63 -3.08
N ASP A 146 -23.14 -14.72 -2.13
CA ASP A 146 -23.44 -15.06 -0.74
C ASP A 146 -22.45 -14.37 0.21
N ARG A 147 -22.70 -13.08 0.43
CA ARG A 147 -21.84 -12.25 1.29
C ARG A 147 -21.76 -12.77 2.72
N ALA A 148 -22.84 -13.34 3.25
CA ALA A 148 -22.88 -13.87 4.61
C ALA A 148 -21.92 -15.07 4.78
N LYS A 149 -21.89 -16.00 3.81
CA LYS A 149 -20.93 -17.11 3.84
C LYS A 149 -19.50 -16.64 3.62
N TYR A 150 -19.29 -15.65 2.76
CA TYR A 150 -17.97 -15.05 2.57
C TYR A 150 -17.46 -14.46 3.88
N ASP A 151 -18.24 -13.61 4.54
CA ASP A 151 -17.88 -12.98 5.80
C ASP A 151 -17.64 -14.01 6.92
N ALA A 152 -18.42 -15.10 6.97
CA ALA A 152 -18.19 -16.19 7.93
C ALA A 152 -16.84 -16.88 7.70
N LYS A 153 -16.44 -17.10 6.44
CA LYS A 153 -15.14 -17.71 6.10
C LYS A 153 -13.98 -16.77 6.42
N ILE A 154 -14.14 -15.47 6.20
CA ILE A 154 -13.13 -14.47 6.58
C ILE A 154 -13.00 -14.39 8.10
N LYS A 155 -14.09 -14.47 8.87
CA LYS A 155 -14.03 -14.53 10.34
C LYS A 155 -13.25 -15.76 10.82
N GLU A 156 -13.45 -16.93 10.21
CA GLU A 156 -12.66 -18.12 10.54
C GLU A 156 -11.16 -17.91 10.24
N GLN A 157 -10.84 -17.28 9.11
CA GLN A 157 -9.48 -16.91 8.73
C GLN A 157 -8.85 -15.92 9.71
N VAL A 158 -9.61 -14.93 10.19
CA VAL A 158 -9.18 -13.97 11.22
C VAL A 158 -8.83 -14.70 12.51
N GLU A 159 -9.67 -15.62 12.99
CA GLU A 159 -9.36 -16.38 14.20
C GLU A 159 -8.09 -17.23 14.04
N LYS A 160 -7.88 -17.83 12.86
CA LYS A 160 -6.66 -18.58 12.56
C LYS A 160 -5.42 -17.68 12.53
N SER A 161 -5.54 -16.45 12.05
CA SER A 161 -4.40 -15.54 11.89
C SER A 161 -3.92 -14.97 13.24
N LYS A 162 -4.78 -14.91 14.26
CA LYS A 162 -4.41 -14.48 15.62
C LYS A 162 -3.27 -15.29 16.25
N LYS A 163 -3.08 -16.56 15.85
CA LYS A 163 -1.95 -17.39 16.31
C LYS A 163 -0.57 -16.79 15.95
N ASN A 164 -0.54 -15.94 14.92
CA ASN A 164 0.69 -15.34 14.39
C ASN A 164 0.99 -13.96 15.03
N ILE A 165 0.14 -13.47 15.94
CA ILE A 165 0.35 -12.19 16.61
C ILE A 165 1.64 -12.28 17.46
N PRO A 166 2.65 -11.43 17.21
CA PRO A 166 3.83 -11.38 18.05
C PRO A 166 3.47 -10.96 19.48
N ALA A 167 4.13 -11.55 20.49
CA ALA A 167 3.82 -11.30 21.90
C ALA A 167 4.04 -9.84 22.34
N ASP A 168 4.87 -9.09 21.62
CA ASP A 168 5.15 -7.67 21.81
C ASP A 168 4.11 -6.74 21.17
N LEU A 169 3.23 -7.25 20.30
CA LEU A 169 2.32 -6.42 19.52
C LEU A 169 1.00 -6.15 20.26
N LYS A 170 0.74 -4.87 20.53
CA LYS A 170 -0.59 -4.39 20.94
C LYS A 170 -1.38 -4.02 19.69
N ILE A 171 -2.41 -4.82 19.37
CA ILE A 171 -3.29 -4.56 18.23
C ILE A 171 -4.01 -3.21 18.45
N PRO A 172 -3.87 -2.25 17.54
CA PRO A 172 -4.65 -1.02 17.59
C PRO A 172 -6.14 -1.35 17.42
N THR A 173 -6.98 -0.75 18.26
CA THR A 173 -8.42 -1.05 18.32
C THR A 173 -9.28 0.11 17.80
N LYS A 174 -8.72 1.32 17.68
CA LYS A 174 -9.47 2.49 17.23
C LYS A 174 -9.17 2.78 15.77
N THR A 175 -10.19 3.20 15.03
CA THR A 175 -10.03 3.59 13.62
C THR A 175 -9.02 4.72 13.43
N GLU A 176 -8.94 5.65 14.39
CA GLU A 176 -7.98 6.76 14.40
C GLU A 176 -6.52 6.28 14.37
N ASP A 177 -6.23 5.12 14.96
CA ASP A 177 -4.89 4.55 14.99
C ASP A 177 -4.47 4.00 13.63
N PHE A 178 -5.40 3.83 12.69
CA PHE A 178 -5.17 3.38 11.32
C PHE A 178 -5.12 4.54 10.30
N VAL A 179 -5.35 5.77 10.73
CA VAL A 179 -5.31 6.94 9.84
C VAL A 179 -3.87 7.44 9.72
N LEU A 180 -3.35 7.48 8.48
CA LEU A 180 -2.09 8.17 8.18
C LEU A 180 -2.24 9.64 8.54
N LYS A 181 -1.61 10.07 9.63
CA LYS A 181 -1.44 11.48 9.93
C LYS A 181 -0.47 12.05 8.89
N ARG A 182 -1.01 12.60 7.79
CA ARG A 182 -0.20 13.43 6.90
C ARG A 182 0.40 14.54 7.76
N ILE A 183 1.70 14.76 7.59
CA ILE A 183 2.39 15.93 8.14
C ILE A 183 1.52 17.13 7.77
N GLN A 184 1.00 17.83 8.79
CA GLN A 184 0.51 19.18 8.58
C GLN A 184 1.72 19.96 8.11
N GLU A 185 1.71 20.44 6.88
CA GLU A 185 2.65 21.45 6.43
C GLU A 185 2.64 22.55 7.48
N GLU A 186 3.81 22.85 8.05
CA GLU A 186 3.98 24.03 8.88
C GLU A 186 3.63 25.24 8.00
N GLU A 187 2.41 25.77 8.14
CA GLU A 187 2.10 27.14 7.78
C GLU A 187 2.92 28.05 8.69
N GLN A 188 4.11 28.47 8.27
CA GLN A 188 4.58 29.85 8.41
C GLN A 188 5.90 30.09 7.65
N ASP A 189 5.79 30.79 6.53
CA ASP A 189 6.77 31.83 6.16
C ASP A 189 5.93 33.02 5.67
N ASP A 190 5.31 33.70 6.63
CA ASP A 190 4.54 34.94 6.50
C ASP A 190 5.47 36.16 6.22
N ASP A 191 6.52 36.03 5.41
CA ASP A 191 7.51 37.11 5.22
C ASP A 191 8.02 37.27 3.76
N PHE A 192 7.11 37.13 2.80
CA PHE A 192 7.33 37.66 1.44
C PHE A 192 6.28 38.72 1.10
N TRP A 193 6.28 39.80 1.89
CA TRP A 193 5.51 41.01 1.56
C TRP A 193 6.20 41.79 0.44
N TYR A 194 5.38 42.23 -0.51
CA TYR A 194 5.72 42.93 -1.74
C TYR A 194 6.63 44.14 -1.50
N ASP A 195 7.70 44.22 -2.30
CA ASP A 195 8.50 45.42 -2.47
C ASP A 195 7.67 46.43 -3.29
N ASP A 196 7.15 47.45 -2.60
CA ASP A 196 6.29 48.50 -3.15
C ASP A 196 7.17 49.69 -3.60
N GLU A 197 7.85 49.56 -4.75
CA GLU A 197 8.51 50.69 -5.43
C GLU A 197 8.42 50.53 -6.96
N ALA A 198 7.32 51.00 -7.54
CA ALA A 198 7.27 51.40 -8.94
C ALA A 198 6.43 52.68 -9.08
N ASP A 199 7.09 53.79 -8.79
CA ASP A 199 6.64 55.16 -9.01
C ASP A 199 6.03 55.39 -10.40
N ASP A 200 4.76 55.84 -10.39
CA ASP A 200 4.35 57.16 -10.88
C ASP A 200 5.07 57.77 -12.10
N ILE A 201 5.15 57.03 -13.21
CA ILE A 201 5.41 57.62 -14.53
C ILE A 201 4.41 57.04 -15.53
N ILE A 202 3.37 57.82 -15.85
CA ILE A 202 2.51 57.83 -17.07
C ILE A 202 1.11 58.42 -16.74
N ARG A 203 1.01 59.43 -15.86
CA ARG A 203 -0.18 60.32 -15.81
C ARG A 203 0.18 61.80 -15.63
N SER A 204 1.10 62.33 -16.44
CA SER A 204 1.25 63.80 -16.57
C SER A 204 1.80 64.32 -17.90
N ARG A 205 1.82 63.54 -18.98
CA ARG A 205 2.11 64.08 -20.34
C ARG A 205 0.85 64.47 -21.11
N LYS A 206 0.19 65.54 -20.66
CA LYS A 206 -0.46 66.58 -21.49
C LYS A 206 -1.07 67.68 -20.60
N ARG A 207 -0.27 68.69 -20.23
CA ARG A 207 -0.66 70.11 -20.17
C ARG A 207 0.49 70.96 -19.59
N ARG A 208 1.02 71.80 -20.48
CA ARG A 208 1.92 72.95 -20.27
C ARG A 208 3.39 72.65 -20.03
#